data_AF-A0A4Q5WPN8-F1
#
_entry.id   AF-A0A4Q5WPN8-F1
#
_cell.length_a   1.000
_cell.length_b   1.000
_cell.length_c   1.000
_cell.angle_alpha   90.00
_cell.angle_beta   90.00
_cell.angle_gamma   90.00
#
_symmetry.space_group_name_H-M   'P 1'
#
loop_
_entity.id
_entity.type
_entity.pdbx_description
1 polymer ?
#
loop_
_entity_poly.entity_id
_entity_poly.type
_entity_poly.pdbx_seq_one_letter_code
_entity_poly.pdbx_strand_id
1 'polypeptide(L)'
;RTVNVKARPFANFSSSAGNCLTDGTVTFSNNTTPVAGSTLSYSWNFGDAAATPANPNTSTAQNPAHVFGTGTYAIQLAVTASNGCAGDTTISLPFSIKPQLNFPALTAVCANATGSFSVATATVTNGVTGTGVYSGPGTDAAGNFNPAAANVGPNTITYSFTSAAGCVETITSTITVYPKPVALFTATADICIDATATVTDASTIASGSIATWNWDLGNGNSPSNTSGGSFTVPYASAGPATIRLTVLSDRGCTSDPYTRTLTVHPLPVADFSLPASVCMPGGVASLASTSTVGDGSALSYTWNFGDASTPGSGASVSHVYAASGSYTITLNASSAWGCASDTQKVLSAFYDKPFADFLVNDDELCQGVESVFADMSTAAGSSITSRVWTFGNGSTDTAAVSRMTFASPGTYSVRLSVTNAVGCTADTVKPVLVHLQPKVDAGPSFVVPVGTQVRFNPSVNSTALDFEWTPSGGLSGANTLRPTMLAQRNETYYLTATEPGGCTATDSLTVKILLPVKIPNAFSPNGDGHHDTWIIESLADYPGATVEVFNRYGQRVYFSNGYAAPWDGKFNGNLLPFATYYYVIVLKNGFAPITGTITIIK
;
A
#
# COMPACT_ATOMS: atom_id res chain seq x y z
N ARG A 1 2.60 -67.10 136.23
CA ARG A 1 3.44 -66.52 135.16
C ARG A 1 2.62 -65.43 134.48
N THR A 2 3.00 -64.16 134.61
CA THR A 2 2.32 -63.05 133.94
C THR A 2 2.96 -62.86 132.57
N VAL A 3 2.22 -63.06 131.49
CA VAL A 3 2.70 -62.79 130.13
C VAL A 3 2.40 -61.32 129.83
N ASN A 4 3.43 -60.49 129.74
CA ASN A 4 3.29 -59.11 129.29
C ASN A 4 3.26 -59.09 127.76
N VAL A 5 2.08 -58.86 127.20
CA VAL A 5 1.89 -58.61 125.76
C VAL A 5 2.12 -57.12 125.52
N LYS A 6 3.14 -56.79 124.72
CA LYS A 6 3.45 -55.42 124.32
C LYS A 6 2.85 -55.13 122.95
N ALA A 7 2.39 -53.90 122.74
CA ALA A 7 1.92 -53.46 121.43
C ALA A 7 3.09 -53.43 120.43
N ARG A 8 2.83 -53.82 119.19
CA ARG A 8 3.78 -53.71 118.07
C ARG A 8 3.64 -52.34 117.38
N PRO A 9 4.72 -51.75 116.86
CA PRO A 9 4.60 -50.57 116.00
C PRO A 9 3.83 -50.92 114.72
N PHE A 10 3.05 -49.98 114.20
CA PHE A 10 2.38 -50.14 112.90
C PHE A 10 3.23 -49.45 111.83
N ALA A 11 4.07 -50.24 111.15
CA ALA A 11 4.98 -49.73 110.13
C ALA A 11 4.19 -49.18 108.94
N ASN A 12 4.50 -47.94 108.54
CA ASN A 12 3.88 -47.29 107.40
C ASN A 12 4.81 -46.23 106.81
N PHE A 13 4.69 -45.96 105.51
CA PHE A 13 5.44 -44.91 104.84
C PHE A 13 4.68 -44.34 103.64
N SER A 14 5.12 -43.18 103.17
CA SER A 14 4.70 -42.59 101.90
C SER A 14 5.94 -42.22 101.07
N SER A 15 5.82 -42.24 99.74
CA SER A 15 6.84 -41.72 98.83
C SER A 15 6.50 -40.31 98.35
N SER A 16 7.51 -39.54 97.98
CA SER A 16 7.37 -38.15 97.48
C SER A 16 6.97 -38.03 96.01
N ALA A 17 6.93 -39.13 95.26
CA ALA A 17 6.89 -39.07 93.82
C ALA A 17 5.58 -39.61 93.20
N GLY A 18 5.16 -38.96 92.10
CA GLY A 18 4.24 -39.54 91.13
C GLY A 18 4.93 -40.57 90.22
N ASN A 19 4.18 -41.17 89.30
CA ASN A 19 4.66 -42.30 88.48
C ASN A 19 5.85 -41.96 87.56
N CYS A 20 6.13 -40.68 87.27
CA CYS A 20 7.18 -40.23 86.34
C CYS A 20 8.25 -39.38 87.04
N LEU A 21 9.41 -39.98 87.26
CA LEU A 21 10.57 -39.44 87.96
C LEU A 21 11.52 -38.71 87.00
N THR A 22 12.03 -37.55 87.40
CA THR A 22 12.93 -36.74 86.55
C THR A 22 14.34 -37.33 86.43
N ASP A 23 14.88 -37.82 87.54
CA ASP A 23 16.23 -38.37 87.67
C ASP A 23 16.23 -39.77 88.32
N GLY A 24 15.04 -40.35 88.50
CA GLY A 24 14.85 -41.62 89.21
C GLY A 24 14.81 -41.48 90.73
N THR A 25 15.08 -40.31 91.31
CA THR A 25 15.14 -40.15 92.78
C THR A 25 13.75 -40.19 93.41
N VAL A 26 13.57 -41.06 94.40
CA VAL A 26 12.37 -41.13 95.25
C VAL A 26 12.79 -40.94 96.70
N THR A 27 12.10 -40.06 97.42
CA THR A 27 12.29 -39.88 98.87
C THR A 27 11.12 -40.51 99.62
N PHE A 28 11.42 -41.20 100.72
CA PHE A 28 10.44 -41.87 101.56
C PHE A 28 10.26 -41.13 102.88
N SER A 29 9.02 -40.94 103.30
CA SER A 29 8.65 -40.38 104.60
C SER A 29 8.08 -41.49 105.48
N ASN A 30 8.70 -41.72 106.63
CA ASN A 30 8.21 -42.69 107.61
C ASN A 30 6.97 -42.14 108.32
N ASN A 31 5.87 -42.88 108.23
CA ASN A 31 4.59 -42.60 108.86
C ASN A 31 4.23 -43.66 109.92
N THR A 32 5.23 -44.42 110.40
CA THR A 32 5.03 -45.48 111.39
C THR A 32 4.42 -44.93 112.67
N THR A 33 3.35 -45.55 113.14
CA THR A 33 2.74 -45.21 114.43
C THR A 33 3.55 -45.86 115.56
N PRO A 34 4.24 -45.08 116.42
CA PRO A 34 5.12 -45.62 117.45
C PRO A 34 4.32 -46.23 118.62
N VAL A 35 4.98 -47.11 119.37
CA VAL A 35 4.46 -47.59 120.67
C VAL A 35 4.87 -46.58 121.75
N ALA A 36 3.94 -46.18 122.62
CA ALA A 36 4.17 -45.15 123.64
C ALA A 36 5.41 -45.44 124.50
N GLY A 37 6.32 -44.47 124.58
CA GLY A 37 7.56 -44.56 125.39
C GLY A 37 8.71 -45.36 124.77
N SER A 38 8.67 -45.67 123.46
CA SER A 38 9.75 -46.38 122.76
C SER A 38 10.41 -45.55 121.67
N THR A 39 11.72 -45.76 121.45
CA THR A 39 12.44 -45.27 120.27
C THR A 39 12.40 -46.33 119.18
N LEU A 40 12.46 -45.91 117.91
CA LEU A 40 12.37 -46.79 116.75
C LEU A 40 13.71 -46.87 116.02
N SER A 41 14.10 -48.07 115.61
CA SER A 41 15.13 -48.29 114.59
C SER A 41 14.49 -48.76 113.28
N TYR A 42 15.05 -48.34 112.15
CA TYR A 42 14.50 -48.58 110.82
C TYR A 42 15.40 -49.51 110.01
N SER A 43 14.78 -50.38 109.22
CA SER A 43 15.44 -51.18 108.22
C SER A 43 14.60 -51.15 106.94
N TRP A 44 15.13 -50.44 105.94
CA TRP A 44 14.54 -50.34 104.61
C TRP A 44 15.17 -51.38 103.69
N ASN A 45 14.35 -51.97 102.83
CA ASN A 45 14.78 -52.71 101.66
C ASN A 45 13.97 -52.19 100.46
N PHE A 46 14.64 -51.59 99.48
CA PHE A 46 13.99 -50.96 98.34
C PHE A 46 13.52 -51.95 97.27
N GLY A 47 13.88 -53.24 97.41
CA GLY A 47 13.52 -54.26 96.43
C GLY A 47 14.14 -54.03 95.05
N ASP A 48 15.22 -53.25 94.99
CA ASP A 48 15.94 -52.88 93.76
C ASP A 48 17.11 -53.83 93.51
N ALA A 49 16.92 -54.75 92.56
CA ALA A 49 17.94 -55.69 92.13
C ALA A 49 19.13 -55.03 91.40
N ALA A 50 18.96 -53.80 90.90
CA ALA A 50 19.99 -53.03 90.19
C ALA A 50 20.75 -52.05 91.10
N ALA A 51 20.52 -52.11 92.41
CA ALA A 51 21.20 -51.25 93.38
C ALA A 51 22.73 -51.37 93.31
N THR A 52 23.41 -50.25 93.58
CA THR A 52 24.88 -50.16 93.54
C THR A 52 25.41 -49.65 94.89
N PRO A 53 26.71 -49.70 95.17
CA PRO A 53 27.25 -49.10 96.39
C PRO A 53 26.95 -47.59 96.52
N ALA A 54 26.81 -46.88 95.40
CA ALA A 54 26.44 -45.46 95.37
C ALA A 54 24.92 -45.22 95.51
N ASN A 55 24.09 -46.26 95.29
CA ASN A 55 22.63 -46.25 95.43
C ASN A 55 22.18 -47.56 96.13
N PRO A 56 22.41 -47.68 97.45
CA PRO A 56 22.31 -48.95 98.17
C PRO A 56 20.86 -49.43 98.32
N ASN A 57 20.61 -50.74 98.13
CA ASN A 57 19.26 -51.33 98.23
C ASN A 57 18.64 -51.29 99.64
N THR A 58 19.39 -50.88 100.65
CA THR A 58 18.91 -50.84 102.05
C THR A 58 19.34 -49.56 102.73
N SER A 59 18.57 -49.15 103.74
CA SER A 59 18.88 -47.97 104.55
C SER A 59 18.40 -48.16 106.00
N THR A 60 19.06 -47.49 106.94
CA THR A 60 18.63 -47.40 108.34
C THR A 60 18.15 -46.00 108.73
N ALA A 61 18.15 -45.05 107.77
CA ALA A 61 17.68 -43.70 108.00
C ALA A 61 16.16 -43.67 108.23
N GLN A 62 15.69 -42.69 109.00
CA GLN A 62 14.25 -42.50 109.23
C GLN A 62 13.48 -42.18 107.94
N ASN A 63 14.04 -41.29 107.10
CA ASN A 63 13.46 -40.84 105.83
C ASN A 63 14.51 -40.97 104.72
N PRO A 64 14.71 -42.15 104.13
CA PRO A 64 15.75 -42.36 103.14
C PRO A 64 15.33 -41.86 101.75
N ALA A 65 16.31 -41.76 100.86
CA ALA A 65 16.12 -41.59 99.42
C ALA A 65 16.75 -42.78 98.69
N HIS A 66 16.17 -43.15 97.55
CA HIS A 66 16.70 -44.18 96.65
C HIS A 66 16.42 -43.78 95.20
N VAL A 67 17.36 -44.07 94.30
CA VAL A 67 17.20 -43.83 92.86
C VAL A 67 16.68 -45.09 92.19
N PHE A 68 15.48 -45.03 91.61
CA PHE A 68 14.85 -46.15 90.93
C PHE A 68 14.95 -46.03 89.41
N GLY A 69 15.09 -47.19 88.77
CA GLY A 69 14.84 -47.38 87.34
C GLY A 69 13.34 -47.37 87.03
N THR A 70 13.01 -47.59 85.75
CA THR A 70 11.64 -47.92 85.36
C THR A 70 11.33 -49.34 85.81
N GLY A 71 10.33 -49.52 86.67
CA GLY A 71 9.96 -50.82 87.22
C GLY A 71 8.94 -50.74 88.35
N THR A 72 8.49 -51.88 88.85
CA THR A 72 7.70 -51.97 90.08
C THR A 72 8.57 -52.56 91.17
N TYR A 73 8.68 -51.85 92.28
CA TYR A 73 9.57 -52.20 93.37
C TYR A 73 8.75 -52.51 94.62
N ALA A 74 9.05 -53.62 95.28
CA ALA A 74 8.44 -54.00 96.55
C ALA A 74 9.27 -53.41 97.69
N ILE A 75 8.89 -52.23 98.15
CA ILE A 75 9.64 -51.52 99.19
C ILE A 75 9.14 -51.99 100.56
N GLN A 76 10.05 -52.58 101.34
CA GLN A 76 9.80 -53.04 102.69
C GLN A 76 10.39 -52.08 103.71
N LEU A 77 9.60 -51.74 104.72
CA LEU A 77 10.03 -51.04 105.92
C LEU A 77 9.78 -51.96 107.12
N ALA A 78 10.86 -52.40 107.77
CA ALA A 78 10.81 -53.05 109.07
C ALA A 78 11.24 -52.05 110.15
N VAL A 79 10.45 -51.96 111.22
CA VAL A 79 10.70 -51.06 112.35
C VAL A 79 10.76 -51.88 113.64
N THR A 80 11.83 -51.70 114.41
CA THR A 80 11.99 -52.34 115.72
C THR A 80 11.94 -51.28 116.81
N ALA A 81 11.01 -51.44 117.74
CA ALA A 81 10.95 -50.60 118.93
C ALA A 81 12.00 -51.04 119.96
N SER A 82 12.52 -50.10 120.76
CA SER A 82 13.52 -50.37 121.82
C SER A 82 13.09 -51.40 122.86
N ASN A 83 11.79 -51.70 122.93
CA ASN A 83 11.19 -52.70 123.80
C ASN A 83 11.21 -54.13 123.22
N GLY A 84 11.78 -54.32 122.01
CA GLY A 84 11.95 -55.59 121.31
C GLY A 84 10.82 -55.95 120.33
N CYS A 85 9.74 -55.17 120.25
CA CYS A 85 8.64 -55.45 119.33
C CYS A 85 8.94 -54.91 117.93
N ALA A 86 8.73 -55.74 116.91
CA ALA A 86 8.90 -55.37 115.51
C ALA A 86 7.57 -55.34 114.78
N GLY A 87 7.48 -54.47 113.79
CA GLY A 87 6.41 -54.43 112.80
C GLY A 87 7.00 -54.08 111.44
N ASP A 88 6.40 -54.60 110.38
CA ASP A 88 6.84 -54.40 109.02
C ASP A 88 5.66 -54.11 108.09
N THR A 89 5.98 -53.50 106.96
CA THR A 89 5.05 -53.27 105.86
C THR A 89 5.81 -53.36 104.55
N THR A 90 5.13 -53.85 103.51
CA THR A 90 5.65 -53.87 102.14
C THR A 90 4.62 -53.20 101.25
N ILE A 91 5.05 -52.16 100.53
CA ILE A 91 4.21 -51.46 99.55
C ILE A 91 4.90 -51.57 98.20
N SER A 92 4.19 -52.13 97.21
CA SER A 92 4.66 -52.18 95.83
C SER A 92 4.32 -50.87 95.12
N LEU A 93 5.33 -50.14 94.67
CA LEU A 93 5.17 -48.87 93.96
C LEU A 93 5.76 -48.96 92.55
N PRO A 94 5.01 -48.54 91.50
CA PRO A 94 5.54 -48.40 90.17
C PRO A 94 6.28 -47.07 90.01
N PHE A 95 7.48 -47.12 89.44
CA PHE A 95 8.28 -45.96 89.07
C PHE A 95 8.64 -46.01 87.60
N SER A 96 8.73 -44.84 86.97
CA SER A 96 9.14 -44.69 85.57
C SER A 96 9.99 -43.46 85.44
N ILE A 97 11.04 -43.51 84.62
CA ILE A 97 11.90 -42.34 84.38
C ILE A 97 11.34 -41.53 83.21
N LYS A 98 11.32 -40.21 83.38
CA LYS A 98 11.05 -39.27 82.30
C LYS A 98 12.09 -39.43 81.17
N PRO A 99 11.67 -39.42 79.90
CA PRO A 99 12.61 -39.48 78.79
C PRO A 99 13.48 -38.22 78.76
N GLN A 100 14.79 -38.38 78.58
CA GLN A 100 15.69 -37.26 78.31
C GLN A 100 15.82 -37.10 76.80
N LEU A 101 15.52 -35.89 76.30
CA LEU A 101 15.45 -35.62 74.87
C LEU A 101 16.59 -34.71 74.44
N ASN A 102 17.14 -34.97 73.26
CA ASN A 102 18.03 -34.07 72.54
C ASN A 102 17.43 -33.78 71.16
N PHE A 103 17.35 -32.51 70.78
CA PHE A 103 16.86 -32.11 69.46
C PHE A 103 17.88 -31.16 68.82
N PRO A 104 18.73 -31.67 67.90
CA PRO A 104 19.71 -30.85 67.21
C PRO A 104 19.08 -29.67 66.44
N ALA A 105 19.90 -28.65 66.17
CA ALA A 105 19.48 -27.53 65.33
C ALA A 105 19.12 -28.02 63.92
N LEU A 106 17.97 -27.58 63.41
CA LEU A 106 17.49 -27.94 62.08
C LEU A 106 18.11 -27.03 61.02
N THR A 107 18.43 -27.60 59.86
CA THR A 107 18.96 -26.84 58.73
C THR A 107 17.84 -26.02 58.08
N ALA A 108 18.11 -24.74 57.85
CA ALA A 108 17.18 -23.85 57.16
C ALA A 108 16.92 -24.30 55.71
N VAL A 109 15.75 -23.96 55.19
CA VAL A 109 15.28 -24.34 53.85
C VAL A 109 14.60 -23.16 53.17
N CYS A 110 14.51 -23.17 51.84
CA CYS A 110 13.78 -22.15 51.10
C CYS A 110 12.28 -22.45 51.07
N ALA A 111 11.44 -21.41 51.08
CA ALA A 111 9.99 -21.55 50.99
C ALA A 111 9.52 -22.28 49.71
N ASN A 112 10.31 -22.21 48.63
CA ASN A 112 10.05 -22.90 47.37
C ASN A 112 10.84 -24.19 47.19
N ALA A 113 11.51 -24.69 48.24
CA ALA A 113 12.21 -25.95 48.15
C ALA A 113 11.17 -27.08 47.92
N THR A 114 11.29 -27.79 46.81
CA THR A 114 10.34 -28.83 46.41
C THR A 114 10.64 -30.12 47.16
N GLY A 115 9.60 -30.72 47.75
CA GLY A 115 9.70 -32.00 48.45
C GLY A 115 9.48 -31.88 49.96
N SER A 116 9.64 -33.01 50.63
CA SER A 116 9.56 -33.13 52.08
C SER A 116 10.97 -33.30 52.66
N PHE A 117 11.26 -32.58 53.73
CA PHE A 117 12.53 -32.61 54.44
C PHE A 117 12.35 -33.32 55.78
N SER A 118 13.17 -34.31 56.09
CA SER A 118 13.10 -34.95 57.40
C SER A 118 13.64 -34.01 58.48
N VAL A 119 12.80 -33.67 59.45
CA VAL A 119 13.18 -33.03 60.72
C VAL A 119 13.20 -34.03 61.87
N ALA A 120 13.10 -35.33 61.56
CA ALA A 120 13.07 -36.42 62.52
C ALA A 120 14.45 -36.74 63.10
N THR A 121 15.10 -35.74 63.70
CA THR A 121 16.48 -35.82 64.24
C THR A 121 16.54 -35.85 65.77
N ALA A 122 15.39 -35.75 66.45
CA ALA A 122 15.34 -35.81 67.90
C ALA A 122 15.63 -37.22 68.41
N THR A 123 16.36 -37.32 69.52
CA THR A 123 16.78 -38.60 70.12
C THR A 123 16.44 -38.66 71.60
N VAL A 124 16.22 -39.87 72.10
CA VAL A 124 16.10 -40.16 73.53
C VAL A 124 17.47 -40.58 74.05
N THR A 125 18.02 -39.85 75.01
CA THR A 125 19.42 -40.00 75.45
C THR A 125 19.59 -40.94 76.64
N ASN A 126 18.53 -41.20 77.41
CA ASN A 126 18.56 -42.06 78.60
C ASN A 126 17.97 -43.47 78.39
N GLY A 127 17.79 -43.89 77.14
CA GLY A 127 17.42 -45.27 76.80
C GLY A 127 15.98 -45.70 77.11
N VAL A 128 15.11 -44.77 77.52
CA VAL A 128 13.69 -45.04 77.76
C VAL A 128 12.98 -45.40 76.44
N THR A 129 12.29 -46.53 76.41
CA THR A 129 11.53 -46.98 75.24
C THR A 129 10.14 -46.35 75.19
N GLY A 130 9.60 -46.15 73.98
CA GLY A 130 8.35 -45.44 73.76
C GLY A 130 8.15 -45.02 72.32
N THR A 131 7.20 -44.10 72.10
CA THR A 131 6.87 -43.55 70.77
C THR A 131 6.98 -42.03 70.79
N GLY A 132 7.55 -41.47 69.72
CA GLY A 132 7.65 -40.03 69.52
C GLY A 132 6.78 -39.55 68.37
N VAL A 133 6.27 -38.33 68.49
CA VAL A 133 5.52 -37.63 67.43
C VAL A 133 6.05 -36.21 67.28
N TYR A 134 6.11 -35.74 66.03
CA TYR A 134 6.47 -34.36 65.70
C TYR A 134 5.22 -33.51 65.49
N SER A 135 5.33 -32.21 65.77
CA SER A 135 4.27 -31.24 65.50
C SER A 135 4.85 -29.84 65.29
N GLY A 136 4.13 -29.00 64.56
CA GLY A 136 4.53 -27.63 64.25
C GLY A 136 4.07 -27.20 62.85
N PRO A 137 4.23 -25.93 62.49
CA PRO A 137 3.90 -25.45 61.16
C PRO A 137 4.65 -26.24 60.07
N GLY A 138 3.92 -26.77 59.09
CA GLY A 138 4.49 -27.54 57.99
C GLY A 138 5.04 -28.93 58.34
N THR A 139 4.85 -29.44 59.56
CA THR A 139 5.40 -30.74 60.00
C THR A 139 4.30 -31.75 60.30
N ASP A 140 4.42 -32.97 59.75
CA ASP A 140 3.54 -34.09 60.11
C ASP A 140 4.04 -34.86 61.35
N ALA A 141 3.25 -35.83 61.82
CA ALA A 141 3.59 -36.63 63.01
C ALA A 141 4.87 -37.47 62.87
N ALA A 142 5.27 -37.81 61.63
CA ALA A 142 6.46 -38.59 61.34
C ALA A 142 7.74 -37.72 61.24
N GLY A 143 7.61 -36.40 61.30
CA GLY A 143 8.73 -35.46 61.15
C GLY A 143 9.06 -35.16 59.70
N ASN A 144 8.11 -35.31 58.78
CA ASN A 144 8.21 -34.79 57.42
C ASN A 144 7.83 -33.30 57.41
N PHE A 145 8.77 -32.45 57.02
CA PHE A 145 8.60 -31.00 56.92
C PHE A 145 8.37 -30.56 55.47
N ASN A 146 7.25 -29.87 55.23
CA ASN A 146 6.91 -29.23 53.97
C ASN A 146 7.03 -27.70 54.10
N PRO A 147 8.05 -27.06 53.48
CA PRO A 147 8.26 -25.63 53.56
C PRO A 147 7.10 -24.80 53.02
N ALA A 148 6.35 -25.31 52.04
CA ALA A 148 5.20 -24.63 51.44
C ALA A 148 3.98 -24.56 52.37
N ALA A 149 3.95 -25.41 53.41
CA ALA A 149 2.91 -25.43 54.44
C ALA A 149 3.36 -24.75 55.74
N ALA A 150 4.60 -24.24 55.79
CA ALA A 150 5.16 -23.49 56.91
C ALA A 150 5.13 -21.98 56.65
N ASN A 151 5.32 -21.18 57.70
CA ASN A 151 5.43 -19.73 57.55
C ASN A 151 6.86 -19.35 57.13
N VAL A 152 7.02 -18.27 56.36
CA VAL A 152 8.36 -17.68 56.14
C VAL A 152 8.89 -17.16 57.48
N GLY A 153 10.17 -17.41 57.73
CA GLY A 153 10.86 -17.09 58.99
C GLY A 153 11.03 -18.32 59.89
N PRO A 154 11.25 -18.11 61.20
CA PRO A 154 11.44 -19.20 62.15
C PRO A 154 10.13 -19.95 62.43
N ASN A 155 10.17 -21.29 62.32
CA ASN A 155 9.08 -22.18 62.69
C ASN A 155 9.55 -23.11 63.81
N THR A 156 8.81 -23.13 64.91
CA THR A 156 9.09 -24.00 66.05
C THR A 156 8.51 -25.39 65.83
N ILE A 157 9.37 -26.41 65.84
CA ILE A 157 9.00 -27.82 65.75
C ILE A 157 9.11 -28.44 67.14
N THR A 158 8.05 -29.11 67.57
CA THR A 158 7.97 -29.79 68.86
C THR A 158 8.04 -31.29 68.65
N TYR A 159 8.97 -31.95 69.33
CA TYR A 159 9.01 -33.40 69.46
C TYR A 159 8.44 -33.78 70.82
N SER A 160 7.38 -34.57 70.82
CA SER A 160 6.73 -35.11 72.02
C SER A 160 6.96 -36.61 72.09
N PHE A 161 7.63 -37.07 73.13
CA PHE A 161 7.91 -38.48 73.34
C PHE A 161 7.13 -39.01 74.53
N THR A 162 6.40 -40.11 74.32
CA THR A 162 5.68 -40.83 75.37
C THR A 162 6.37 -42.16 75.60
N SER A 163 6.88 -42.37 76.82
CA SER A 163 7.48 -43.65 77.20
C SER A 163 6.41 -44.77 77.24
N ALA A 164 6.84 -46.03 77.17
CA ALA A 164 5.95 -47.18 77.31
C ALA A 164 5.18 -47.21 78.64
N ALA A 165 5.69 -46.51 79.66
CA ALA A 165 5.06 -46.37 80.97
C ALA A 165 4.18 -45.10 81.09
N GLY A 166 4.01 -44.34 80.01
CA GLY A 166 3.12 -43.18 79.94
C GLY A 166 3.75 -41.84 80.35
N CYS A 167 5.07 -41.77 80.55
CA CYS A 167 5.74 -40.50 80.84
C CYS A 167 5.95 -39.70 79.55
N VAL A 168 5.41 -38.50 79.52
CA VAL A 168 5.53 -37.58 78.38
C VAL A 168 6.59 -36.53 78.66
N GLU A 169 7.52 -36.34 77.73
CA GLU A 169 8.38 -35.17 77.69
C GLU A 169 8.41 -34.55 76.30
N THR A 170 8.68 -33.25 76.25
CA THR A 170 8.70 -32.47 75.01
C THR A 170 9.97 -31.65 74.89
N ILE A 171 10.50 -31.52 73.67
CA ILE A 171 11.60 -30.61 73.34
C ILE A 171 11.30 -29.91 72.01
N THR A 172 11.81 -28.71 71.84
CA THR A 172 11.62 -27.92 70.62
C THR A 172 12.93 -27.62 69.91
N SER A 173 12.89 -27.58 68.59
CA SER A 173 13.96 -27.03 67.74
C SER A 173 13.32 -26.11 66.70
N THR A 174 14.07 -25.15 66.18
CA THR A 174 13.57 -24.18 65.20
C THR A 174 14.14 -24.45 63.82
N ILE A 175 13.28 -24.54 62.81
CA ILE A 175 13.67 -24.52 61.40
C ILE A 175 13.35 -23.16 60.81
N THR A 176 14.31 -22.55 60.11
CA THR A 176 14.07 -21.27 59.42
C THR A 176 13.71 -21.52 57.97
N VAL A 177 12.59 -20.96 57.52
CA VAL A 177 12.15 -20.97 56.12
C VAL A 177 12.49 -19.62 55.51
N TYR A 178 13.46 -19.57 54.61
CA TYR A 178 13.84 -18.34 53.91
C TYR A 178 12.82 -17.97 52.82
N PRO A 179 12.49 -16.68 52.64
CA PRO A 179 11.59 -16.27 51.56
C PRO A 179 12.21 -16.54 50.20
N LYS A 180 11.37 -16.90 49.22
CA LYS A 180 11.78 -16.84 47.82
C LYS A 180 11.72 -15.38 47.32
N PRO A 181 12.69 -14.93 46.51
CA PRO A 181 12.60 -13.64 45.86
C PRO A 181 11.51 -13.64 44.77
N VAL A 182 11.05 -12.44 44.40
CA VAL A 182 10.12 -12.20 43.29
C VAL A 182 10.90 -11.50 42.17
N ALA A 183 11.14 -12.21 41.07
CA ALA A 183 11.75 -11.61 39.88
C ALA A 183 10.77 -10.64 39.22
N LEU A 184 11.25 -9.45 38.86
CA LEU A 184 10.48 -8.45 38.13
C LEU A 184 11.44 -7.52 37.39
N PHE A 185 11.10 -7.11 36.17
CA PHE A 185 11.85 -6.09 35.44
C PHE A 185 10.98 -5.35 34.42
N THR A 186 11.45 -4.17 34.01
CA THR A 186 10.94 -3.45 32.84
C THR A 186 11.95 -3.50 31.72
N ALA A 187 11.47 -3.58 30.47
CA ALA A 187 12.30 -3.49 29.28
C ALA A 187 11.62 -2.60 28.24
N THR A 188 12.41 -1.96 27.38
CA THR A 188 11.92 -1.29 26.16
C THR A 188 11.06 -2.29 25.36
N ALA A 189 9.86 -1.88 24.97
CA ALA A 189 8.91 -2.77 24.30
C ALA A 189 9.25 -2.99 22.81
N ASP A 190 9.62 -1.91 22.12
CA ASP A 190 9.87 -1.92 20.69
C ASP A 190 11.18 -1.19 20.40
N ILE A 191 12.04 -1.80 19.59
CA ILE A 191 13.31 -1.22 19.12
C ILE A 191 13.50 -1.55 17.65
N CYS A 192 14.41 -0.84 16.99
CA CYS A 192 14.87 -1.20 15.65
C CYS A 192 16.05 -2.18 15.73
N ILE A 193 16.31 -2.92 14.65
CA ILE A 193 17.54 -3.70 14.50
C ILE A 193 18.77 -2.81 14.78
N ASP A 194 19.78 -3.40 15.41
CA ASP A 194 21.02 -2.76 15.87
C ASP A 194 20.85 -1.63 16.90
N ALA A 195 19.61 -1.30 17.30
CA ALA A 195 19.36 -0.48 18.47
C ALA A 195 19.51 -1.29 19.77
N THR A 196 19.49 -0.59 20.90
CA THR A 196 19.61 -1.22 22.22
C THR A 196 18.30 -1.11 23.01
N ALA A 197 17.89 -2.21 23.64
CA ALA A 197 16.81 -2.21 24.63
C ALA A 197 17.38 -1.86 26.00
N THR A 198 16.70 -0.96 26.73
CA THR A 198 17.03 -0.68 28.14
C THR A 198 16.28 -1.66 29.02
N VAL A 199 16.99 -2.34 29.92
CA VAL A 199 16.43 -3.28 30.90
C VAL A 199 16.71 -2.73 32.30
N THR A 200 15.67 -2.69 33.14
CA THR A 200 15.74 -2.18 34.52
C THR A 200 15.12 -3.21 35.45
N ASP A 201 15.92 -3.69 36.40
CA ASP A 201 15.45 -4.61 37.44
C ASP A 201 14.48 -3.91 38.40
N ALA A 202 13.48 -4.66 38.83
CA ALA A 202 12.52 -4.26 39.86
C ALA A 202 12.24 -5.44 40.82
N SER A 203 13.13 -6.42 40.88
CA SER A 203 12.99 -7.62 41.69
C SER A 203 13.02 -7.27 43.18
N THR A 204 12.28 -8.04 43.98
CA THR A 204 12.15 -7.81 45.43
C THR A 204 12.31 -9.10 46.22
N ILE A 205 12.67 -8.98 47.50
CA ILE A 205 12.67 -10.10 48.46
C ILE A 205 12.20 -9.59 49.82
N ALA A 206 11.38 -10.39 50.52
CA ALA A 206 10.78 -9.99 51.79
C ALA A 206 11.80 -9.76 52.91
N SER A 207 12.90 -10.53 52.92
CA SER A 207 14.02 -10.38 53.87
C SER A 207 15.30 -10.96 53.27
N GLY A 208 16.46 -10.37 53.60
CA GLY A 208 17.75 -10.71 53.00
C GLY A 208 18.07 -9.78 51.83
N SER A 209 18.90 -10.24 50.89
CA SER A 209 19.24 -9.51 49.68
C SER A 209 19.24 -10.45 48.47
N ILE A 210 19.16 -9.86 47.26
CA ILE A 210 19.37 -10.61 46.03
C ILE A 210 20.87 -10.66 45.77
N ALA A 211 21.40 -11.87 45.60
CA ALA A 211 22.81 -12.13 45.35
C ALA A 211 23.14 -12.12 43.85
N THR A 212 22.29 -12.73 43.02
CA THR A 212 22.52 -12.77 41.56
C THR A 212 21.24 -12.60 40.75
N TRP A 213 21.39 -12.02 39.56
CA TRP A 213 20.36 -11.86 38.53
C TRP A 213 20.79 -12.66 37.31
N ASN A 214 20.14 -13.79 37.08
CA ASN A 214 20.40 -14.67 35.94
C ASN A 214 19.44 -14.32 34.82
N TRP A 215 19.97 -13.70 33.78
CA TRP A 215 19.22 -13.29 32.60
C TRP A 215 19.33 -14.34 31.51
N ASP A 216 18.28 -14.44 30.71
CA ASP A 216 18.31 -14.94 29.34
C ASP A 216 17.69 -13.82 28.50
N LEU A 217 18.49 -13.16 27.67
CA LEU A 217 18.09 -11.95 26.96
C LEU A 217 17.35 -12.26 25.65
N GLY A 218 17.15 -13.54 25.31
CA GLY A 218 16.48 -13.95 24.08
C GLY A 218 17.28 -13.67 22.79
N ASN A 219 18.52 -13.19 22.90
CA ASN A 219 19.46 -12.99 21.78
C ASN A 219 20.65 -13.97 21.81
N GLY A 220 20.53 -15.07 22.56
CA GLY A 220 21.60 -16.05 22.78
C GLY A 220 22.58 -15.69 23.91
N ASN A 221 22.47 -14.49 24.50
CA ASN A 221 23.26 -14.11 25.68
C ASN A 221 22.46 -14.34 26.97
N SER A 222 23.11 -14.97 27.95
CA SER A 222 22.53 -15.26 29.26
C SER A 222 23.46 -14.81 30.40
N PRO A 223 23.64 -13.50 30.60
CA PRO A 223 24.54 -13.00 31.63
C PRO A 223 24.00 -13.25 33.04
N SER A 224 24.92 -13.48 33.97
CA SER A 224 24.66 -13.47 35.41
C SER A 224 25.30 -12.24 36.02
N ASN A 225 24.47 -11.33 36.54
CA ASN A 225 24.93 -10.10 37.16
C ASN A 225 24.92 -10.23 38.68
N THR A 226 25.81 -9.48 39.34
CA THR A 226 25.89 -9.33 40.80
C THR A 226 25.26 -8.03 41.30
N SER A 227 24.61 -7.27 40.41
CA SER A 227 23.81 -6.09 40.76
C SER A 227 22.59 -5.97 39.85
N GLY A 228 21.50 -5.42 40.38
CA GLY A 228 20.27 -5.08 39.65
C GLY A 228 20.30 -3.72 38.93
N GLY A 229 21.49 -3.22 38.58
CA GLY A 229 21.61 -1.95 37.85
C GLY A 229 20.95 -2.02 36.48
N SER A 230 20.41 -0.89 36.00
CA SER A 230 19.90 -0.81 34.62
C SER A 230 21.03 -0.96 33.61
N PHE A 231 20.77 -1.65 32.50
CA PHE A 231 21.74 -1.83 31.41
C PHE A 231 21.05 -1.85 30.06
N THR A 232 21.84 -1.75 28.99
CA THR A 232 21.37 -1.76 27.60
C THR A 232 21.84 -3.01 26.86
N VAL A 233 21.00 -3.57 26.00
CA VAL A 233 21.28 -4.81 25.24
C VAL A 233 21.02 -4.59 23.75
N PRO A 234 21.98 -4.87 22.85
CA PRO A 234 21.76 -4.79 21.41
C PRO A 234 21.04 -6.03 20.85
N TYR A 235 20.27 -5.83 19.77
CA TYR A 235 19.63 -6.91 19.02
C TYR A 235 19.87 -6.75 17.52
N ALA A 236 20.61 -7.71 16.93
CA ALA A 236 21.04 -7.69 15.53
C ALA A 236 20.06 -8.41 14.56
N SER A 237 18.96 -8.94 15.06
CA SER A 237 17.97 -9.67 14.26
C SER A 237 16.57 -9.18 14.60
N ALA A 238 15.77 -8.94 13.56
CA ALA A 238 14.36 -8.58 13.71
C ALA A 238 13.53 -9.77 14.21
N GLY A 239 12.42 -9.47 14.88
CA GLY A 239 11.48 -10.45 15.44
C GLY A 239 11.29 -10.31 16.95
N PRO A 240 10.45 -11.17 17.55
CA PRO A 240 10.22 -11.16 18.99
C PRO A 240 11.42 -11.73 19.74
N ALA A 241 11.90 -11.00 20.75
CA ALA A 241 12.89 -11.48 21.71
C ALA A 241 12.28 -11.56 23.11
N THR A 242 12.33 -12.75 23.72
CA THR A 242 11.78 -12.96 25.07
C THR A 242 12.90 -12.89 26.09
N ILE A 243 12.91 -11.82 26.89
CA ILE A 243 13.79 -11.68 28.05
C ILE A 243 13.19 -12.46 29.21
N ARG A 244 14.02 -13.24 29.89
CA ARG A 244 13.69 -14.00 31.08
C ARG A 244 14.68 -13.66 32.20
N LEU A 245 14.15 -13.43 33.40
CA LEU A 245 14.93 -13.19 34.60
C LEU A 245 14.62 -14.26 35.65
N THR A 246 15.66 -14.80 36.28
CA THR A 246 15.57 -15.56 37.52
C THR A 246 16.57 -14.98 38.52
N VAL A 247 16.15 -14.70 39.75
CA VAL A 247 17.04 -14.12 40.78
C VAL A 247 17.32 -15.13 41.89
N LEU A 248 18.52 -15.06 42.48
CA LEU A 248 18.97 -15.89 43.59
C LEU A 248 19.20 -15.01 44.83
N SER A 249 18.66 -15.40 45.98
CA SER A 249 18.89 -14.69 47.24
C SER A 249 20.26 -14.99 47.85
N ASP A 250 20.70 -14.15 48.80
CA ASP A 250 21.87 -14.36 49.65
C ASP A 250 21.83 -15.68 50.46
N ARG A 251 20.63 -16.28 50.58
CA ARG A 251 20.38 -17.55 51.26
C ARG A 251 20.16 -18.73 50.30
N GLY A 252 20.39 -18.53 49.00
CA GLY A 252 20.32 -19.58 47.99
C GLY A 252 18.91 -19.91 47.52
N CYS A 253 17.91 -19.06 47.78
CA CYS A 253 16.54 -19.27 47.30
C CYS A 253 16.34 -18.61 45.94
N THR A 254 15.82 -19.38 44.99
CA THR A 254 15.61 -18.94 43.61
C THR A 254 14.18 -18.47 43.39
N SER A 255 13.97 -17.41 42.60
CA SER A 255 12.61 -16.99 42.21
C SER A 255 11.98 -17.94 41.18
N ASP A 256 10.68 -17.81 40.98
CA ASP A 256 10.08 -18.22 39.70
C ASP A 256 10.60 -17.30 38.57
N PRO A 257 10.68 -17.78 37.33
CA PRO A 257 11.13 -16.94 36.22
C PRO A 257 10.07 -15.88 35.87
N TYR A 258 10.52 -14.65 35.66
CA TYR A 258 9.69 -13.58 35.10
C TYR A 258 10.11 -13.33 33.65
N THR A 259 9.14 -13.19 32.73
CA THR A 259 9.41 -12.99 31.30
C THR A 259 8.74 -11.74 30.76
N ARG A 260 9.39 -11.08 29.81
CA ARG A 260 8.79 -10.06 28.94
C ARG A 260 9.30 -10.21 27.52
N THR A 261 8.42 -10.01 26.56
CA THR A 261 8.77 -9.99 25.14
C THR A 261 8.92 -8.54 24.68
N LEU A 262 10.00 -8.27 23.94
CA LEU A 262 10.18 -7.05 23.16
C LEU A 262 10.21 -7.40 21.68
N THR A 263 9.82 -6.46 20.83
CA THR A 263 9.80 -6.63 19.37
C THR A 263 10.95 -5.84 18.75
N VAL A 264 11.79 -6.52 17.97
CA VAL A 264 12.84 -5.89 17.18
C VAL A 264 12.33 -5.70 15.76
N HIS A 265 12.14 -4.46 15.34
CA HIS A 265 11.63 -4.11 14.02
C HIS A 265 12.77 -3.99 13.01
N PRO A 266 12.58 -4.49 11.77
CA PRO A 266 13.57 -4.32 10.71
C PRO A 266 13.68 -2.85 10.29
N LEU A 267 14.85 -2.45 9.80
CA LEU A 267 15.00 -1.16 9.11
C LEU A 267 14.32 -1.22 7.74
N PRO A 268 13.73 -0.11 7.27
CA PRO A 268 13.34 0.03 5.88
C PRO A 268 14.56 -0.14 4.96
N VAL A 269 14.35 -0.69 3.78
CA VAL A 269 15.29 -0.62 2.66
C VAL A 269 14.82 0.56 1.81
N ALA A 270 15.37 1.76 2.07
CA ALA A 270 15.01 2.95 1.33
C ALA A 270 15.51 2.86 -0.13
N ASP A 271 14.59 3.05 -1.08
CA ASP A 271 14.88 3.09 -2.51
C ASP A 271 13.84 3.93 -3.27
N PHE A 272 14.20 4.41 -4.46
CA PHE A 272 13.32 5.15 -5.37
C PHE A 272 13.76 5.13 -6.83
N SER A 273 12.84 5.34 -7.77
CA SER A 273 13.18 5.48 -9.20
C SER A 273 13.40 6.95 -9.60
N LEU A 274 14.41 7.19 -10.43
CA LEU A 274 14.60 8.48 -11.11
C LEU A 274 13.85 8.50 -12.44
N PRO A 275 13.33 9.67 -12.87
CA PRO A 275 12.81 9.82 -14.23
C PRO A 275 13.93 9.64 -15.25
N ALA A 276 13.61 9.03 -16.40
CA ALA A 276 14.58 8.81 -17.48
C ALA A 276 15.07 10.13 -18.12
N SER A 277 14.22 11.15 -18.13
CA SER A 277 14.54 12.49 -18.63
C SER A 277 13.68 13.54 -17.92
N VAL A 278 14.25 14.74 -17.78
CA VAL A 278 13.57 15.94 -17.28
C VAL A 278 13.74 17.06 -18.30
N CYS A 279 12.63 17.62 -18.77
CA CYS A 279 12.60 18.51 -19.92
C CYS A 279 12.59 20.00 -19.52
N MET A 280 13.50 20.79 -20.11
CA MET A 280 13.66 22.23 -19.91
C MET A 280 13.11 23.03 -21.09
N PRO A 281 12.50 24.20 -20.87
CA PRO A 281 12.14 24.80 -19.59
C PRO A 281 10.94 24.09 -18.94
N GLY A 282 10.88 24.16 -17.61
CA GLY A 282 9.80 23.59 -16.79
C GLY A 282 10.30 22.55 -15.79
N GLY A 283 11.35 21.79 -16.09
CA GLY A 283 12.16 21.07 -15.10
C GLY A 283 11.42 20.10 -14.18
N VAL A 284 10.25 19.61 -14.58
CA VAL A 284 9.38 18.78 -13.72
C VAL A 284 9.95 17.37 -13.64
N ALA A 285 10.39 16.96 -12.45
CA ALA A 285 10.80 15.61 -12.12
C ALA A 285 9.69 14.91 -11.32
N SER A 286 9.28 13.72 -11.76
CA SER A 286 8.38 12.84 -10.99
C SER A 286 9.19 11.76 -10.31
N LEU A 287 9.07 11.67 -8.98
CA LEU A 287 9.84 10.77 -8.14
C LEU A 287 8.87 9.85 -7.38
N ALA A 288 9.19 8.56 -7.33
CA ALA A 288 8.39 7.58 -6.65
C ALA A 288 9.29 6.65 -5.84
N SER A 289 8.92 6.46 -4.57
CA SER A 289 9.58 5.52 -3.67
C SER A 289 9.30 4.08 -4.10
N THR A 290 10.34 3.26 -4.04
CA THR A 290 10.30 1.80 -4.16
C THR A 290 10.75 1.14 -2.86
N SER A 291 10.73 1.88 -1.75
CA SER A 291 11.21 1.43 -0.46
C SER A 291 10.35 0.31 0.11
N THR A 292 10.96 -0.63 0.80
CA THR A 292 10.28 -1.77 1.44
C THR A 292 10.70 -1.92 2.89
N VAL A 293 9.95 -2.68 3.69
CA VAL A 293 10.32 -3.00 5.07
C VAL A 293 9.89 -4.43 5.39
N GLY A 294 10.75 -5.19 6.06
CA GLY A 294 10.61 -6.64 6.20
C GLY A 294 9.37 -7.11 6.98
N ASP A 295 8.79 -6.25 7.82
CA ASP A 295 7.59 -6.53 8.62
C ASP A 295 6.29 -5.99 7.98
N GLY A 296 6.38 -5.35 6.82
CA GLY A 296 5.24 -4.76 6.11
C GLY A 296 4.60 -3.55 6.80
N SER A 297 5.26 -2.95 7.80
CA SER A 297 4.78 -1.74 8.46
C SER A 297 4.63 -0.56 7.48
N ALA A 298 3.68 0.34 7.78
CA ALA A 298 3.48 1.54 6.98
C ALA A 298 4.72 2.44 7.04
N LEU A 299 5.14 2.93 5.87
CA LEU A 299 6.28 3.84 5.72
C LEU A 299 5.81 5.28 5.49
N SER A 300 6.54 6.20 6.09
CA SER A 300 6.50 7.64 5.83
C SER A 300 7.76 8.07 5.11
N TYR A 301 7.68 9.12 4.30
CA TYR A 301 8.73 9.51 3.37
C TYR A 301 9.01 11.01 3.44
N THR A 302 10.29 11.36 3.51
CA THR A 302 10.77 12.74 3.39
C THR A 302 11.82 12.82 2.29
N TRP A 303 11.67 13.79 1.39
CA TRP A 303 12.52 13.96 0.22
C TRP A 303 13.34 15.25 0.34
N ASN A 304 14.64 15.18 0.08
CA ASN A 304 15.48 16.34 -0.19
C ASN A 304 15.88 16.31 -1.67
N PHE A 305 15.57 17.36 -2.42
CA PHE A 305 15.75 17.41 -3.86
C PHE A 305 17.14 17.85 -4.32
N GLY A 306 18.04 18.23 -3.38
CA GLY A 306 19.42 18.58 -3.67
C GLY A 306 19.65 20.01 -4.21
N ASP A 307 18.62 20.86 -4.21
CA ASP A 307 18.65 22.24 -4.74
C ASP A 307 18.27 23.31 -3.71
N ALA A 308 18.33 22.97 -2.41
CA ALA A 308 17.93 23.81 -1.28
C ALA A 308 16.45 24.24 -1.26
N SER A 309 15.60 23.61 -2.07
CA SER A 309 14.14 23.77 -1.97
C SER A 309 13.57 23.08 -0.71
N THR A 310 12.30 23.38 -0.41
CA THR A 310 11.59 22.75 0.71
C THR A 310 11.45 21.24 0.50
N PRO A 311 11.70 20.41 1.53
CA PRO A 311 11.52 18.97 1.44
C PRO A 311 10.11 18.55 1.01
N GLY A 312 10.02 17.49 0.22
CA GLY A 312 8.76 16.84 -0.15
C GLY A 312 8.35 15.76 0.85
N SER A 313 7.07 15.38 0.83
CA SER A 313 6.53 14.30 1.65
C SER A 313 5.61 13.38 0.86
N GLY A 314 5.60 12.09 1.20
CA GLY A 314 4.73 11.08 0.57
C GLY A 314 5.48 10.12 -0.35
N ALA A 315 4.82 9.01 -0.72
CA ALA A 315 5.43 7.94 -1.52
C ALA A 315 5.74 8.36 -2.97
N SER A 316 5.04 9.36 -3.49
CA SER A 316 5.29 9.94 -4.81
C SER A 316 5.21 11.46 -4.72
N VAL A 317 6.18 12.13 -5.33
CA VAL A 317 6.30 13.59 -5.31
C VAL A 317 6.67 14.10 -6.70
N SER A 318 6.29 15.33 -7.00
CA SER A 318 6.74 16.05 -8.18
C SER A 318 7.51 17.29 -7.74
N HIS A 319 8.68 17.52 -8.33
CA HIS A 319 9.54 18.67 -8.04
C HIS A 319 9.93 19.40 -9.32
N VAL A 320 10.10 20.71 -9.22
CA VAL A 320 10.39 21.61 -10.35
C VAL A 320 11.79 22.19 -10.18
N TYR A 321 12.72 21.79 -11.04
CA TYR A 321 14.07 22.35 -11.07
C TYR A 321 14.14 23.58 -11.97
N ALA A 322 14.67 24.69 -11.43
CA ALA A 322 14.77 25.96 -12.16
C ALA A 322 15.83 25.95 -13.27
N ALA A 323 16.87 25.12 -13.13
CA ALA A 323 17.98 25.02 -14.07
C ALA A 323 18.36 23.55 -14.30
N SER A 324 18.96 23.27 -15.45
CA SER A 324 19.64 21.99 -15.68
C SER A 324 20.84 21.86 -14.75
N GLY A 325 21.02 20.71 -14.11
CA GLY A 325 22.12 20.49 -13.19
C GLY A 325 22.28 19.03 -12.81
N SER A 326 23.11 18.78 -11.80
CA SER A 326 23.27 17.47 -11.17
C SER A 326 22.83 17.59 -9.73
N TYR A 327 21.69 17.00 -9.39
CA TYR A 327 21.09 17.10 -8.07
C TYR A 327 21.13 15.76 -7.34
N THR A 328 21.73 15.74 -6.15
CA THR A 328 21.71 14.57 -5.26
C THR A 328 20.41 14.56 -4.49
N ILE A 329 19.51 13.65 -4.84
CA ILE A 329 18.21 13.50 -4.18
C ILE A 329 18.38 12.49 -3.05
N THR A 330 17.96 12.86 -1.84
CA THR A 330 17.93 11.99 -0.67
C THR A 330 16.47 11.63 -0.34
N LEU A 331 16.18 10.33 -0.22
CA LEU A 331 14.92 9.83 0.31
C LEU A 331 15.17 9.24 1.69
N ASN A 332 14.49 9.76 2.71
CA ASN A 332 14.40 9.12 4.03
C ASN A 332 13.05 8.39 4.14
N ALA A 333 13.10 7.09 4.41
CA ALA A 333 11.93 6.26 4.69
C ALA A 333 11.92 5.86 6.18
N SER A 334 10.81 6.11 6.86
CA SER A 334 10.63 5.83 8.29
C SER A 334 9.40 4.97 8.53
N SER A 335 9.54 3.87 9.27
CA SER A 335 8.42 3.01 9.65
C SER A 335 7.56 3.61 10.76
N ALA A 336 6.37 3.05 10.96
CA ALA A 336 5.48 3.41 12.07
C ALA A 336 6.11 3.24 13.47
N TRP A 337 7.18 2.45 13.57
CA TRP A 337 7.91 2.18 14.81
C TRP A 337 9.13 3.10 15.00
N GLY A 338 9.33 4.06 14.10
CA GLY A 338 10.45 5.01 14.14
C GLY A 338 11.76 4.47 13.55
N CYS A 339 11.75 3.30 12.92
CA CYS A 339 12.92 2.76 12.24
C CYS A 339 13.10 3.43 10.89
N ALA A 340 14.25 4.08 10.69
CA ALA A 340 14.50 4.92 9.54
C ALA A 340 15.76 4.51 8.79
N SER A 341 15.70 4.58 7.46
CA SER A 341 16.83 4.46 6.57
C SER A 341 16.72 5.54 5.49
N ASP A 342 17.85 5.96 4.96
CA ASP A 342 17.90 6.82 3.79
C ASP A 342 18.65 6.19 2.63
N THR A 343 18.45 6.77 1.46
CA THR A 343 19.18 6.45 0.24
C THR A 343 19.34 7.71 -0.60
N GLN A 344 20.32 7.71 -1.50
CA GLN A 344 20.61 8.84 -2.36
C GLN A 344 20.80 8.39 -3.80
N LYS A 345 20.24 9.17 -4.74
CA LYS A 345 20.50 9.01 -6.18
C LYS A 345 20.72 10.36 -6.83
N VAL A 346 21.60 10.40 -7.82
CA VAL A 346 21.94 11.63 -8.54
C VAL A 346 21.08 11.75 -9.79
N LEU A 347 20.30 12.83 -9.89
CA LEU A 347 19.56 13.19 -11.08
C LEU A 347 20.37 14.19 -11.91
N SER A 348 20.82 13.77 -13.09
CA SER A 348 21.56 14.59 -14.05
C SER A 348 20.96 14.59 -15.46
N ALA A 349 19.85 13.87 -15.68
CA ALA A 349 19.20 13.66 -16.96
C ALA A 349 18.28 14.84 -17.37
N PHE A 350 18.85 16.05 -17.44
CA PHE A 350 18.15 17.26 -17.89
C PHE A 350 18.40 17.51 -19.38
N TYR A 351 17.33 17.76 -20.13
CA TYR A 351 17.41 17.97 -21.58
C TYR A 351 16.50 19.10 -22.04
N ASP A 352 16.90 19.80 -23.10
CA ASP A 352 16.08 20.85 -23.69
C ASP A 352 14.91 20.25 -24.47
N LYS A 353 13.75 20.91 -24.36
CA LYS A 353 12.60 20.66 -25.23
C LYS A 353 12.96 21.02 -26.67
N PRO A 354 12.41 20.29 -27.66
CA PRO A 354 12.52 20.71 -29.04
C PRO A 354 11.84 22.08 -29.25
N PHE A 355 12.25 22.80 -30.28
CA PHE A 355 11.54 23.97 -30.79
C PHE A 355 10.63 23.50 -31.93
N ALA A 356 9.32 23.53 -31.71
CA ALA A 356 8.34 23.11 -32.71
C ALA A 356 8.05 24.25 -33.70
N ASP A 357 8.22 24.00 -35.00
CA ASP A 357 7.89 24.97 -36.04
C ASP A 357 7.49 24.26 -37.34
N PHE A 358 6.74 24.95 -38.21
CA PHE A 358 6.42 24.46 -39.54
C PHE A 358 6.22 25.55 -40.57
N LEU A 359 6.40 25.19 -41.84
CA LEU A 359 6.11 26.02 -43.00
C LEU A 359 4.91 25.45 -43.77
N VAL A 360 4.12 26.33 -44.38
CA VAL A 360 3.10 25.98 -45.36
C VAL A 360 3.57 26.54 -46.70
N ASN A 361 3.63 25.70 -47.74
CA ASN A 361 4.32 26.04 -49.00
C ASN A 361 3.46 26.80 -50.04
N ASP A 362 2.31 27.36 -49.63
CA ASP A 362 1.49 28.22 -50.48
C ASP A 362 1.05 29.44 -49.65
N ASP A 363 1.22 30.64 -50.20
CA ASP A 363 0.74 31.88 -49.57
C ASP A 363 -0.81 31.98 -49.63
N GLU A 364 -1.44 31.24 -50.56
CA GLU A 364 -2.88 31.25 -50.83
C GLU A 364 -3.40 29.81 -50.98
N LEU A 365 -4.12 29.30 -49.97
CA LEU A 365 -4.68 27.95 -50.00
C LEU A 365 -6.11 27.99 -50.52
N CYS A 366 -6.38 27.38 -51.66
CA CYS A 366 -7.73 27.27 -52.22
C CYS A 366 -8.44 25.99 -51.76
N GLN A 367 -9.75 26.08 -51.52
CA GLN A 367 -10.60 24.94 -51.20
C GLN A 367 -10.44 23.81 -52.23
N GLY A 368 -10.22 22.59 -51.76
CA GLY A 368 -10.09 21.42 -52.63
C GLY A 368 -8.73 21.27 -53.33
N VAL A 369 -7.79 22.21 -53.12
CA VAL A 369 -6.40 22.08 -53.56
C VAL A 369 -5.57 21.42 -52.45
N GLU A 370 -4.64 20.54 -52.84
CA GLU A 370 -3.71 19.92 -51.91
C GLU A 370 -2.62 20.93 -51.50
N SER A 371 -2.50 21.18 -50.20
CA SER A 371 -1.49 22.05 -49.61
C SER A 371 -0.45 21.25 -48.84
N VAL A 372 0.79 21.73 -48.85
CA VAL A 372 1.94 21.02 -48.25
C VAL A 372 2.42 21.72 -46.97
N PHE A 373 2.54 20.94 -45.90
CA PHE A 373 3.02 21.35 -44.58
C PHE A 373 4.35 20.67 -44.29
N ALA A 374 5.41 21.45 -44.07
CA ALA A 374 6.75 20.93 -43.81
C ALA A 374 7.16 21.22 -42.35
N ASP A 375 7.57 20.17 -41.64
CA ASP A 375 8.15 20.29 -40.30
C ASP A 375 9.50 21.02 -40.36
N MET A 376 9.59 22.13 -39.61
CA MET A 376 10.80 22.95 -39.43
C MET A 376 11.33 22.88 -37.99
N SER A 377 10.84 21.92 -37.21
CA SER A 377 11.21 21.76 -35.81
C SER A 377 12.66 21.41 -35.63
N THR A 378 13.28 21.93 -34.57
CA THR A 378 14.67 21.67 -34.21
C THR A 378 14.76 21.09 -32.80
N ALA A 379 15.81 20.31 -32.54
CA ALA A 379 16.08 19.76 -31.20
C ALA A 379 17.58 19.85 -30.92
N ALA A 380 18.00 20.87 -30.16
CA ALA A 380 19.40 21.04 -29.81
C ALA A 380 19.91 19.84 -28.98
N GLY A 381 21.04 19.25 -29.38
CA GLY A 381 21.62 18.09 -28.68
C GLY A 381 20.79 16.80 -28.75
N SER A 382 19.75 16.74 -29.59
CA SER A 382 18.87 15.58 -29.76
C SER A 382 18.39 15.48 -31.22
N SER A 383 17.38 14.66 -31.48
CA SER A 383 16.72 14.53 -32.79
C SER A 383 15.21 14.33 -32.62
N ILE A 384 14.42 14.82 -33.58
CA ILE A 384 12.96 14.62 -33.58
C ILE A 384 12.64 13.17 -33.97
N THR A 385 11.93 12.44 -33.11
CA THR A 385 11.56 11.03 -33.29
C THR A 385 10.07 10.83 -33.56
N SER A 386 9.22 11.76 -33.12
CA SER A 386 7.77 11.70 -33.35
C SER A 386 7.20 13.05 -33.73
N ARG A 387 6.14 13.03 -34.56
CA ARG A 387 5.41 14.19 -35.06
C ARG A 387 3.93 13.85 -35.04
N VAL A 388 3.11 14.80 -34.62
CA VAL A 388 1.65 14.70 -34.67
C VAL A 388 1.11 16.03 -35.17
N TRP A 389 0.50 16.00 -36.34
CA TRP A 389 -0.24 17.11 -36.93
C TRP A 389 -1.71 16.99 -36.57
N THR A 390 -2.34 18.12 -36.28
CA THR A 390 -3.80 18.25 -36.25
C THR A 390 -4.18 19.49 -37.05
N PHE A 391 -5.09 19.36 -38.01
CA PHE A 391 -5.36 20.41 -39.00
C PHE A 391 -6.61 21.24 -38.69
N GLY A 392 -7.21 21.09 -37.51
CA GLY A 392 -8.43 21.82 -37.11
C GLY A 392 -9.72 21.40 -37.82
N ASN A 393 -9.64 20.58 -38.88
CA ASN A 393 -10.77 19.97 -39.59
C ASN A 393 -11.09 18.54 -39.09
N GLY A 394 -10.42 18.07 -38.03
CA GLY A 394 -10.51 16.71 -37.51
C GLY A 394 -9.50 15.73 -38.11
N SER A 395 -8.75 16.10 -39.15
CA SER A 395 -7.68 15.27 -39.73
C SER A 395 -6.38 15.37 -38.93
N THR A 396 -5.60 14.28 -38.99
CA THR A 396 -4.28 14.16 -38.34
C THR A 396 -3.27 13.49 -39.24
N ASP A 397 -1.98 13.76 -39.04
CA ASP A 397 -0.87 13.11 -39.76
C ASP A 397 0.36 13.00 -38.84
N THR A 398 1.35 12.20 -39.22
CA THR A 398 2.63 12.01 -38.52
C THR A 398 3.85 12.14 -39.43
N ALA A 399 3.66 12.42 -40.73
CA ALA A 399 4.76 12.60 -41.68
C ALA A 399 5.58 13.87 -41.38
N ALA A 400 6.86 13.90 -41.79
CA ALA A 400 7.69 15.11 -41.73
C ALA A 400 7.24 16.18 -42.74
N VAL A 401 6.70 15.74 -43.87
CA VAL A 401 6.03 16.57 -44.85
C VAL A 401 4.62 16.01 -45.00
N SER A 402 3.63 16.76 -44.54
CA SER A 402 2.22 16.39 -44.61
C SER A 402 1.55 17.07 -45.81
N ARG A 403 0.58 16.38 -46.40
CA ARG A 403 -0.24 16.87 -47.51
C ARG A 403 -1.70 16.89 -47.04
N MET A 404 -2.35 18.04 -47.14
CA MET A 404 -3.72 18.21 -46.66
C MET A 404 -4.58 18.95 -47.68
N THR A 405 -5.80 18.48 -47.87
CA THR A 405 -6.82 19.15 -48.71
C THR A 405 -7.99 19.56 -47.83
N PHE A 406 -8.37 20.83 -47.89
CA PHE A 406 -9.48 21.36 -47.09
C PHE A 406 -10.77 21.40 -47.92
N ALA A 407 -11.79 20.65 -47.47
CA ALA A 407 -13.06 20.52 -48.19
C ALA A 407 -13.95 21.76 -48.09
N SER A 408 -13.70 22.66 -47.14
CA SER A 408 -14.47 23.89 -46.93
C SER A 408 -13.53 25.08 -46.71
N PRO A 409 -13.89 26.28 -47.18
CA PRO A 409 -13.11 27.48 -46.88
C PRO A 409 -13.26 27.85 -45.40
N GLY A 410 -12.29 28.59 -44.88
CA GLY A 410 -12.26 29.05 -43.49
C GLY A 410 -10.86 29.07 -42.90
N THR A 411 -10.75 29.52 -41.66
CA THR A 411 -9.48 29.52 -40.92
C THR A 411 -9.36 28.27 -40.06
N TYR A 412 -8.29 27.52 -40.26
CA TYR A 412 -7.97 26.29 -39.55
C TYR A 412 -6.80 26.52 -38.58
N SER A 413 -6.93 26.08 -37.33
CA SER A 413 -5.83 26.08 -36.37
C SER A 413 -4.99 24.82 -36.54
N VAL A 414 -3.90 24.93 -37.31
CA VAL A 414 -3.00 23.79 -37.55
C VAL A 414 -1.98 23.72 -36.43
N ARG A 415 -1.93 22.57 -35.74
CA ARG A 415 -0.98 22.29 -34.66
C ARG A 415 -0.01 21.19 -35.09
N LEU A 416 1.27 21.42 -34.86
CA LEU A 416 2.33 20.41 -34.92
C LEU A 416 2.85 20.16 -33.50
N SER A 417 2.78 18.93 -33.03
CA SER A 417 3.41 18.46 -31.80
C SER A 417 4.57 17.54 -32.15
N VAL A 418 5.74 17.76 -31.57
CA VAL A 418 6.95 16.96 -31.82
C VAL A 418 7.53 16.42 -30.52
N THR A 419 8.14 15.24 -30.62
CA THR A 419 8.88 14.60 -29.53
C THR A 419 10.31 14.33 -29.99
N ASN A 420 11.29 14.63 -29.14
CA ASN A 420 12.69 14.32 -29.42
C ASN A 420 13.10 12.91 -28.90
N ALA A 421 14.31 12.48 -29.21
CA ALA A 421 14.82 11.14 -28.86
C ALA A 421 14.93 10.87 -27.35
N VAL A 422 14.96 11.92 -26.53
CA VAL A 422 14.99 11.81 -25.06
C VAL A 422 13.59 11.88 -24.43
N GLY A 423 12.54 12.00 -25.25
CA GLY A 423 11.13 11.99 -24.82
C GLY A 423 10.55 13.37 -24.51
N CYS A 424 11.29 14.46 -24.71
CA CYS A 424 10.78 15.81 -24.49
C CYS A 424 9.88 16.26 -25.64
N THR A 425 8.77 16.89 -25.28
CA THR A 425 7.74 17.34 -26.21
C THR A 425 7.66 18.86 -26.30
N ALA A 426 7.29 19.34 -27.48
CA ALA A 426 6.88 20.72 -27.71
C ALA A 426 5.85 20.77 -28.83
N ASP A 427 5.09 21.85 -28.90
CA ASP A 427 4.11 22.06 -29.94
C ASP A 427 4.04 23.52 -30.38
N THR A 428 3.48 23.73 -31.56
CA THR A 428 3.22 25.04 -32.14
C THR A 428 1.86 25.03 -32.83
N VAL A 429 1.19 26.18 -32.88
CA VAL A 429 -0.10 26.36 -33.56
C VAL A 429 -0.01 27.59 -34.45
N LYS A 430 -0.35 27.45 -35.73
CA LYS A 430 -0.49 28.58 -36.65
C LYS A 430 -1.88 28.57 -37.29
N PRO A 431 -2.54 29.74 -37.43
CA PRO A 431 -3.77 29.84 -38.20
C PRO A 431 -3.46 29.75 -39.69
N VAL A 432 -4.26 28.98 -40.43
CA VAL A 432 -4.13 28.79 -41.87
C VAL A 432 -5.47 29.13 -42.51
N LEU A 433 -5.49 30.12 -43.40
CA LEU A 433 -6.69 30.57 -44.10
C LEU A 433 -6.84 29.80 -45.42
N VAL A 434 -7.98 29.16 -45.60
CA VAL A 434 -8.37 28.48 -46.84
C VAL A 434 -9.46 29.30 -47.53
N HIS A 435 -9.16 29.77 -48.73
CA HIS A 435 -10.01 30.57 -49.58
C HIS A 435 -11.01 29.72 -50.35
N LEU A 436 -12.17 30.31 -50.68
CA LEU A 436 -13.19 29.64 -51.48
C LEU A 436 -12.67 29.46 -52.91
N GLN A 437 -12.66 28.23 -53.42
CA GLN A 437 -12.34 27.98 -54.83
C GLN A 437 -13.55 28.37 -55.70
N PRO A 438 -13.40 29.33 -56.65
CA PRO A 438 -14.48 29.65 -57.56
C PRO A 438 -14.88 28.45 -58.42
N LYS A 439 -16.19 28.28 -58.61
CA LYS A 439 -16.77 27.39 -59.61
C LYS A 439 -17.64 28.25 -60.52
N VAL A 440 -17.30 28.27 -61.80
CA VAL A 440 -17.94 29.13 -62.80
C VAL A 440 -18.39 28.31 -64.01
N ASP A 441 -19.53 28.69 -64.55
CA ASP A 441 -20.08 28.25 -65.84
C ASP A 441 -20.56 29.52 -66.54
N ALA A 442 -19.97 29.83 -67.69
CA ALA A 442 -20.25 31.02 -68.49
C ALA A 442 -21.70 31.02 -69.03
N GLY A 443 -22.34 29.86 -69.07
CA GLY A 443 -23.68 29.65 -69.61
C GLY A 443 -23.65 29.16 -71.06
N PRO A 444 -24.83 28.90 -71.66
CA PRO A 444 -24.90 28.34 -73.00
C PRO A 444 -24.39 29.32 -74.07
N SER A 445 -23.73 28.77 -75.09
CA SER A 445 -23.42 29.49 -76.32
C SER A 445 -24.68 29.95 -77.06
N PHE A 446 -24.59 31.10 -77.72
CA PHE A 446 -25.70 31.73 -78.44
C PHE A 446 -25.56 31.56 -79.95
N VAL A 447 -26.67 31.27 -80.64
CA VAL A 447 -26.79 31.40 -82.10
C VAL A 447 -27.94 32.34 -82.39
N VAL A 448 -27.63 33.57 -82.79
CA VAL A 448 -28.61 34.66 -82.89
C VAL A 448 -28.44 35.49 -84.15
N PRO A 449 -29.48 36.18 -84.64
CA PRO A 449 -29.35 37.09 -85.78
C PRO A 449 -28.39 38.24 -85.49
N VAL A 450 -27.70 38.75 -86.51
CA VAL A 450 -26.86 39.95 -86.37
C VAL A 450 -27.70 41.12 -85.83
N GLY A 451 -27.12 41.90 -84.91
CA GLY A 451 -27.81 42.99 -84.22
C GLY A 451 -28.73 42.56 -83.07
N THR A 452 -28.79 41.28 -82.72
CA THR A 452 -29.56 40.84 -81.55
C THR A 452 -28.87 41.23 -80.25
N GLN A 453 -29.61 41.81 -79.30
CA GLN A 453 -29.11 42.04 -77.95
C GLN A 453 -29.17 40.73 -77.15
N VAL A 454 -28.01 40.28 -76.68
CA VAL A 454 -27.85 39.05 -75.89
C VAL A 454 -27.50 39.43 -74.46
N ARG A 455 -28.06 38.71 -73.47
CA ARG A 455 -27.68 38.81 -72.06
C ARG A 455 -27.02 37.53 -71.63
N PHE A 456 -25.81 37.63 -71.06
CA PHE A 456 -25.12 36.46 -70.52
C PHE A 456 -25.75 36.05 -69.20
N ASN A 457 -25.89 34.73 -69.00
CA ASN A 457 -26.57 34.18 -67.83
C ASN A 457 -25.73 33.10 -67.14
N PRO A 458 -24.50 33.42 -66.70
CA PRO A 458 -23.62 32.45 -66.06
C PRO A 458 -24.17 31.97 -64.72
N SER A 459 -23.59 30.86 -64.24
CA SER A 459 -23.75 30.35 -62.89
C SER A 459 -22.41 30.32 -62.14
N VAL A 460 -22.43 30.75 -60.88
CA VAL A 460 -21.24 30.84 -60.02
C VAL A 460 -21.59 30.33 -58.63
N ASN A 461 -20.62 29.77 -57.91
CA ASN A 461 -20.83 29.29 -56.53
C ASN A 461 -20.89 30.40 -55.47
N SER A 462 -20.45 31.63 -55.79
CA SER A 462 -20.57 32.79 -54.92
C SER A 462 -20.69 34.08 -55.74
N THR A 463 -21.53 35.01 -55.28
CA THR A 463 -21.66 36.34 -55.88
C THR A 463 -20.69 37.37 -55.28
N ALA A 464 -19.93 36.99 -54.25
CA ALA A 464 -18.92 37.83 -53.61
C ALA A 464 -17.54 37.74 -54.29
N LEU A 465 -17.47 37.05 -55.43
CA LEU A 465 -16.27 36.96 -56.26
C LEU A 465 -16.17 38.20 -57.16
N ASP A 466 -14.95 38.54 -57.55
CA ASP A 466 -14.68 39.48 -58.62
C ASP A 466 -14.81 38.77 -59.96
N PHE A 467 -15.44 39.43 -60.94
CA PHE A 467 -15.69 38.86 -62.27
C PHE A 467 -15.01 39.68 -63.34
N GLU A 468 -14.51 39.00 -64.38
CA GLU A 468 -13.96 39.63 -65.57
C GLU A 468 -14.34 38.83 -66.81
N TRP A 469 -14.91 39.50 -67.80
CA TRP A 469 -15.21 38.96 -69.12
C TRP A 469 -14.18 39.43 -70.15
N THR A 470 -13.59 38.50 -70.88
CA THR A 470 -12.66 38.77 -71.98
C THR A 470 -13.10 38.09 -73.28
N PRO A 471 -13.05 38.76 -74.45
CA PRO A 471 -12.73 40.17 -74.64
C PRO A 471 -13.84 41.07 -74.08
N SER A 472 -13.47 42.25 -73.57
CA SER A 472 -14.40 43.22 -72.98
C SER A 472 -15.19 44.04 -74.02
N GLY A 473 -14.68 44.10 -75.26
CA GLY A 473 -15.20 44.96 -76.32
C GLY A 473 -16.62 44.57 -76.75
N GLY A 474 -17.58 45.49 -76.59
CA GLY A 474 -18.98 45.30 -76.96
C GLY A 474 -19.89 44.78 -75.85
N LEU A 475 -19.34 44.49 -74.66
CA LEU A 475 -20.10 44.16 -73.47
C LEU A 475 -20.56 45.44 -72.74
N SER A 476 -21.72 45.40 -72.09
CA SER A 476 -22.24 46.51 -71.27
C SER A 476 -21.44 46.74 -69.98
N GLY A 477 -20.58 45.78 -69.59
CA GLY A 477 -19.67 45.88 -68.46
C GLY A 477 -18.87 44.59 -68.29
N ALA A 478 -17.57 44.64 -68.56
CA ALA A 478 -16.70 43.46 -68.49
C ALA A 478 -16.60 42.86 -67.08
N ASN A 479 -16.76 43.67 -66.03
CA ASN A 479 -16.63 43.20 -64.65
C ASN A 479 -17.97 42.90 -63.98
N THR A 480 -19.05 42.87 -64.77
CA THR A 480 -20.40 42.53 -64.28
C THR A 480 -20.65 41.05 -64.55
N LEU A 481 -21.27 40.32 -63.62
CA LEU A 481 -21.56 38.89 -63.80
C LEU A 481 -22.49 38.64 -65.00
N ARG A 482 -23.49 39.50 -65.24
CA ARG A 482 -24.51 39.32 -66.29
C ARG A 482 -24.50 40.48 -67.29
N PRO A 483 -23.44 40.65 -68.10
CA PRO A 483 -23.38 41.72 -69.08
C PRO A 483 -24.37 41.45 -70.22
N THR A 484 -24.68 42.51 -70.95
CA THR A 484 -25.39 42.42 -72.23
C THR A 484 -24.47 42.85 -73.36
N MET A 485 -24.73 42.38 -74.57
CA MET A 485 -23.95 42.74 -75.75
C MET A 485 -24.82 42.75 -77.01
N LEU A 486 -24.37 43.46 -78.04
CA LEU A 486 -25.03 43.49 -79.35
C LEU A 486 -24.28 42.58 -80.33
N ALA A 487 -24.95 41.55 -80.86
CA ALA A 487 -24.30 40.49 -81.64
C ALA A 487 -23.89 40.97 -83.03
N GLN A 488 -22.64 41.45 -83.18
CA GLN A 488 -22.13 42.04 -84.43
C GLN A 488 -21.12 41.15 -85.17
N ARG A 489 -20.48 40.21 -84.48
CA ARG A 489 -19.52 39.27 -85.05
C ARG A 489 -19.50 37.98 -84.22
N ASN A 490 -18.95 36.91 -84.79
CA ASN A 490 -18.67 35.69 -84.05
C ASN A 490 -17.54 35.97 -83.04
N GLU A 491 -17.75 35.62 -81.78
CA GLU A 491 -16.77 35.87 -80.71
C GLU A 491 -16.91 34.80 -79.61
N THR A 492 -15.80 34.40 -79.01
CA THR A 492 -15.78 33.57 -77.80
C THR A 492 -15.42 34.45 -76.61
N TYR A 493 -16.25 34.42 -75.57
CA TYR A 493 -16.05 35.16 -74.34
C TYR A 493 -15.67 34.21 -73.22
N TYR A 494 -14.69 34.59 -72.42
CA TYR A 494 -14.22 33.90 -71.22
C TYR A 494 -14.67 34.69 -69.99
N LEU A 495 -15.30 34.01 -69.04
CA LEU A 495 -15.61 34.54 -67.72
C LEU A 495 -14.59 34.00 -66.73
N THR A 496 -13.76 34.88 -66.19
CA THR A 496 -12.89 34.59 -65.05
C THR A 496 -13.54 35.10 -63.78
N ALA A 497 -13.64 34.23 -62.77
CA ALA A 497 -14.08 34.58 -61.43
C ALA A 497 -12.89 34.44 -60.46
N THR A 498 -12.67 35.46 -59.65
CA THR A 498 -11.54 35.58 -58.71
C THR A 498 -12.05 35.83 -57.30
N GLU A 499 -11.57 35.06 -56.34
CA GLU A 499 -11.82 35.30 -54.92
C GLU A 499 -10.74 36.27 -54.37
N PRO A 500 -11.04 37.12 -53.37
CA PRO A 500 -10.08 38.11 -52.84
C PRO A 500 -8.71 37.57 -52.37
N GLY A 501 -8.60 36.29 -52.03
CA GLY A 501 -7.36 35.59 -51.72
C GLY A 501 -6.77 34.81 -52.90
N GLY A 502 -7.07 35.23 -54.13
CA GLY A 502 -6.32 34.85 -55.34
C GLY A 502 -6.80 33.59 -56.06
N CYS A 503 -7.70 32.81 -55.47
CA CYS A 503 -8.26 31.63 -56.13
C CYS A 503 -9.10 32.03 -57.35
N THR A 504 -8.82 31.45 -58.52
CA THR A 504 -9.54 31.76 -59.76
C THR A 504 -10.14 30.53 -60.43
N ALA A 505 -11.18 30.74 -61.23
CA ALA A 505 -11.67 29.78 -62.21
C ALA A 505 -12.15 30.51 -63.47
N THR A 506 -12.04 29.85 -64.62
CA THR A 506 -12.46 30.41 -65.91
C THR A 506 -13.30 29.42 -66.68
N ASP A 507 -14.36 29.92 -67.33
CA ASP A 507 -15.14 29.17 -68.32
C ASP A 507 -15.46 30.06 -69.54
N SER A 508 -15.97 29.49 -70.63
CA SER A 508 -16.20 30.23 -71.87
C SER A 508 -17.53 29.90 -72.55
N LEU A 509 -18.04 30.88 -73.30
CA LEU A 509 -19.18 30.71 -74.19
C LEU A 509 -18.88 31.32 -75.55
N THR A 510 -19.58 30.87 -76.59
CA THR A 510 -19.46 31.42 -77.95
C THR A 510 -20.76 32.10 -78.37
N VAL A 511 -20.64 33.25 -79.01
CA VAL A 511 -21.75 33.92 -79.71
C VAL A 511 -21.51 33.77 -81.21
N LYS A 512 -22.39 33.04 -81.88
CA LYS A 512 -22.41 32.89 -83.35
C LYS A 512 -23.57 33.72 -83.93
N ILE A 513 -23.29 34.52 -84.95
CA ILE A 513 -24.28 35.35 -85.61
C ILE A 513 -24.85 34.70 -86.88
N LEU A 514 -26.12 34.94 -87.14
CA LEU A 514 -26.80 34.63 -88.40
C LEU A 514 -26.98 35.93 -89.19
N LEU A 515 -26.36 36.00 -90.37
CA LEU A 515 -26.48 37.16 -91.26
C LEU A 515 -27.82 37.13 -92.00
N PRO A 516 -28.40 38.30 -92.36
CA PRO A 516 -29.65 38.34 -93.11
C PRO A 516 -29.47 37.62 -94.44
N VAL A 517 -30.44 36.77 -94.80
CA VAL A 517 -30.40 36.08 -96.10
C VAL A 517 -30.66 37.09 -97.21
N LYS A 518 -29.80 37.11 -98.22
CA LYS A 518 -30.02 37.91 -99.43
C LYS A 518 -30.56 37.00 -100.51
N ILE A 519 -31.78 37.30 -100.95
CA ILE A 519 -32.51 36.46 -101.90
C ILE A 519 -32.57 37.21 -103.24
N PRO A 520 -31.81 36.77 -104.26
CA PRO A 520 -31.97 37.30 -105.61
C PRO A 520 -33.40 37.05 -106.11
N ASN A 521 -33.95 37.99 -106.89
CA ASN A 521 -35.28 37.88 -107.49
C ASN A 521 -35.25 37.39 -108.95
N ALA A 522 -34.06 37.13 -109.51
CA ALA A 522 -33.86 36.51 -110.80
C ALA A 522 -32.57 35.69 -110.83
N PHE A 523 -32.52 34.68 -111.71
CA PHE A 523 -31.31 33.94 -112.09
C PHE A 523 -31.47 33.39 -113.51
N SER A 524 -30.35 33.08 -114.17
CA SER A 524 -30.27 32.72 -115.59
C SER A 524 -29.62 31.34 -115.74
N PRO A 525 -30.38 30.24 -115.63
CA PRO A 525 -29.86 28.88 -115.79
C PRO A 525 -29.60 28.54 -117.26
N ASN A 526 -28.64 29.23 -117.89
CA ASN A 526 -28.30 29.14 -119.31
C ASN A 526 -27.01 28.32 -119.58
N GLY A 527 -26.29 27.93 -118.53
CA GLY A 527 -25.08 27.11 -118.56
C GLY A 527 -23.79 27.90 -118.84
N ASP A 528 -23.79 29.23 -118.70
CA ASP A 528 -22.62 30.08 -118.94
C ASP A 528 -21.66 30.21 -117.74
N GLY A 529 -22.00 29.58 -116.61
CA GLY A 529 -21.25 29.62 -115.36
C GLY A 529 -21.61 30.79 -114.44
N HIS A 530 -22.48 31.71 -114.86
CA HIS A 530 -22.87 32.90 -114.13
C HIS A 530 -24.36 32.91 -113.78
N HIS A 531 -24.68 32.93 -112.48
CA HIS A 531 -26.06 32.90 -111.99
C HIS A 531 -26.90 31.73 -112.53
N ASP A 532 -26.23 30.62 -112.86
CA ASP A 532 -26.87 29.39 -113.35
C ASP A 532 -27.74 28.70 -112.29
N THR A 533 -27.49 29.02 -111.02
CA THR A 533 -28.25 28.55 -109.89
C THR A 533 -28.68 29.72 -109.01
N TRP A 534 -29.78 29.53 -108.31
CA TRP A 534 -30.33 30.52 -107.40
C TRP A 534 -29.54 30.50 -106.09
N ILE A 535 -28.41 31.21 -106.02
CA ILE A 535 -27.60 31.29 -104.81
C ILE A 535 -28.28 32.24 -103.82
N ILE A 536 -28.53 31.77 -102.60
CA ILE A 536 -29.07 32.59 -101.50
C ILE A 536 -27.98 32.71 -100.44
N GLU A 537 -27.34 33.87 -100.38
CA GLU A 537 -26.25 34.13 -99.44
C GLU A 537 -26.73 33.97 -97.99
N SER A 538 -25.87 33.39 -97.14
CA SER A 538 -26.09 33.18 -95.70
C SER A 538 -27.24 32.23 -95.32
N LEU A 539 -28.01 31.71 -96.26
CA LEU A 539 -29.10 30.77 -95.95
C LEU A 539 -28.59 29.44 -95.40
N ALA A 540 -27.42 28.99 -95.83
CA ALA A 540 -26.78 27.77 -95.32
C ALA A 540 -26.41 27.86 -93.82
N ASP A 541 -26.25 29.06 -93.28
CA ASP A 541 -25.94 29.26 -91.85
C ASP A 541 -27.17 29.07 -90.95
N TYR A 542 -28.39 29.03 -91.49
CA TYR A 542 -29.64 28.81 -90.77
C TYR A 542 -29.94 27.30 -90.68
N PRO A 543 -29.73 26.65 -89.51
CA PRO A 543 -29.92 25.22 -89.39
C PRO A 543 -31.40 24.85 -89.57
N GLY A 544 -31.68 23.92 -90.49
CA GLY A 544 -33.04 23.44 -90.77
C GLY A 544 -33.93 24.40 -91.56
N ALA A 545 -33.36 25.45 -92.16
CA ALA A 545 -34.10 26.34 -93.04
C ALA A 545 -34.62 25.58 -94.27
N THR A 546 -35.88 25.80 -94.67
CA THR A 546 -36.47 25.14 -95.85
C THR A 546 -36.75 26.15 -96.95
N VAL A 547 -36.56 25.75 -98.21
CA VAL A 547 -36.87 26.56 -99.39
C VAL A 547 -37.91 25.85 -100.24
N GLU A 548 -38.96 26.54 -100.61
CA GLU A 548 -40.01 26.07 -101.51
C GLU A 548 -40.19 27.05 -102.65
N VAL A 549 -40.40 26.55 -103.87
CA VAL A 549 -40.76 27.38 -105.04
C VAL A 549 -41.99 26.79 -105.70
N PHE A 550 -42.90 27.67 -106.14
CA PHE A 550 -44.20 27.36 -106.72
C PHE A 550 -44.38 28.07 -108.06
N ASN A 551 -45.05 27.42 -109.01
CA ASN A 551 -45.43 28.05 -110.28
C ASN A 551 -46.71 28.89 -110.13
N ARG A 552 -47.10 29.60 -111.21
CA ARG A 552 -48.31 30.46 -111.23
C ARG A 552 -49.63 29.76 -110.91
N TYR A 553 -49.67 28.43 -110.93
CA TYR A 553 -50.85 27.63 -110.61
C TYR A 553 -50.83 27.10 -109.16
N GLY A 554 -49.82 27.49 -108.36
CA GLY A 554 -49.67 27.04 -106.96
C GLY A 554 -49.03 25.65 -106.82
N GLN A 555 -48.53 25.04 -107.90
CA GLN A 555 -47.81 23.76 -107.82
C GLN A 555 -46.37 23.99 -107.34
N ARG A 556 -45.94 23.25 -106.32
CA ARG A 556 -44.55 23.27 -105.85
C ARG A 556 -43.62 22.63 -106.88
N VAL A 557 -42.68 23.41 -107.38
CA VAL A 557 -41.69 23.01 -108.39
C VAL A 557 -40.28 22.84 -107.83
N TYR A 558 -40.04 23.27 -106.59
CA TYR A 558 -38.79 23.01 -105.87
C TYR A 558 -39.05 22.92 -104.35
N PHE A 559 -38.31 22.04 -103.67
CA PHE A 559 -38.25 21.96 -102.22
C PHE A 559 -36.84 21.58 -101.78
N SER A 560 -36.33 22.24 -100.74
CA SER A 560 -35.12 21.82 -100.05
C SER A 560 -35.28 21.94 -98.53
N ASN A 561 -34.65 21.02 -97.81
CA ASN A 561 -34.43 21.11 -96.37
C ASN A 561 -32.94 21.36 -96.14
N GLY A 562 -32.60 22.57 -95.68
CA GLY A 562 -31.30 23.19 -95.88
C GLY A 562 -31.15 23.80 -97.27
N TYR A 563 -30.11 24.61 -97.47
CA TYR A 563 -29.79 25.23 -98.77
C TYR A 563 -28.30 25.17 -99.11
N ALA A 564 -27.69 23.99 -98.91
CA ALA A 564 -26.30 23.76 -99.24
C ALA A 564 -26.05 23.65 -100.76
N ALA A 565 -27.06 23.20 -101.51
CA ALA A 565 -27.05 23.11 -102.96
C ALA A 565 -28.09 24.09 -103.55
N PRO A 566 -27.67 25.18 -104.21
CA PRO A 566 -28.55 26.14 -104.87
C PRO A 566 -29.45 25.49 -105.93
N TRP A 567 -30.68 25.99 -106.11
CA TRP A 567 -31.60 25.50 -107.13
C TRP A 567 -31.17 25.88 -108.55
N ASP A 568 -31.18 24.94 -109.49
CA ASP A 568 -30.77 25.14 -110.88
C ASP A 568 -31.92 25.46 -111.85
N GLY A 569 -33.12 25.78 -111.33
CA GLY A 569 -34.28 26.13 -112.16
C GLY A 569 -34.96 24.95 -112.84
N LYS A 570 -34.61 23.71 -112.47
CA LYS A 570 -35.26 22.52 -113.02
C LYS A 570 -36.37 21.99 -112.10
N PHE A 571 -37.35 21.35 -112.72
CA PHE A 571 -38.37 20.54 -112.05
C PHE A 571 -38.49 19.19 -112.78
N ASN A 572 -38.36 18.09 -112.05
CA ASN A 572 -38.31 16.73 -112.61
C ASN A 572 -37.26 16.58 -113.73
N GLY A 573 -36.08 17.20 -113.57
CA GLY A 573 -34.97 17.13 -114.52
C GLY A 573 -35.07 18.03 -115.75
N ASN A 574 -36.20 18.70 -115.97
CA ASN A 574 -36.40 19.61 -117.10
C ASN A 574 -36.32 21.07 -116.66
N LEU A 575 -35.73 21.92 -117.51
CA LEU A 575 -35.67 23.36 -117.27
C LEU A 575 -37.09 23.94 -117.27
N LEU A 576 -37.41 24.70 -116.23
CA LEU A 576 -38.69 25.35 -116.13
C LEU A 576 -38.80 26.54 -117.11
N PRO A 577 -40.02 26.87 -117.59
CA PRO A 577 -40.21 28.03 -118.47
C PRO A 577 -39.67 29.34 -117.88
N PHE A 578 -39.19 30.23 -118.76
CA PHE A 578 -38.85 31.61 -118.40
C PHE A 578 -40.10 32.34 -117.93
N ALA A 579 -40.26 32.41 -116.62
CA ALA A 579 -41.45 32.90 -115.95
C ALA A 579 -41.09 33.33 -114.53
N THR A 580 -42.03 34.04 -113.91
CA THR A 580 -41.96 34.38 -112.49
C THR A 580 -42.60 33.26 -111.66
N TYR A 581 -41.83 32.76 -110.70
CA TYR A 581 -42.24 31.77 -109.71
C TYR A 581 -42.34 32.43 -108.34
N TYR A 582 -43.10 31.82 -107.44
CA TYR A 582 -43.26 32.29 -106.07
C TYR A 582 -42.46 31.42 -105.12
N TYR A 583 -41.65 32.00 -104.24
CA TYR A 583 -40.88 31.24 -103.26
C TYR A 583 -41.40 31.46 -101.83
N VAL A 584 -41.18 30.47 -100.99
CA VAL A 584 -41.38 30.51 -99.54
C VAL A 584 -40.13 29.94 -98.87
N ILE A 585 -39.43 30.75 -98.08
CA ILE A 585 -38.25 30.36 -97.33
C ILE A 585 -38.58 30.45 -95.85
N VAL A 586 -38.48 29.32 -95.14
CA VAL A 586 -38.69 29.27 -93.69
C VAL A 586 -37.35 29.08 -93.02
N LEU A 587 -36.81 30.13 -92.41
CA LEU A 587 -35.50 30.11 -91.74
C LEU A 587 -35.47 29.29 -90.43
N LYS A 588 -36.64 28.88 -89.92
CA LYS A 588 -36.85 28.33 -88.57
C LYS A 588 -36.41 29.32 -87.48
N ASN A 589 -36.36 28.90 -86.21
CA ASN A 589 -35.94 29.74 -85.07
C ASN A 589 -36.76 31.03 -84.82
N GLY A 590 -38.08 30.99 -85.06
CA GLY A 590 -39.00 32.08 -84.73
C GLY A 590 -39.12 33.19 -85.79
N PHE A 591 -38.39 33.10 -86.89
CA PHE A 591 -38.53 34.01 -88.02
C PHE A 591 -39.80 33.76 -88.83
N ALA A 592 -40.44 34.83 -89.31
CA ALA A 592 -41.53 34.74 -90.27
C ALA A 592 -41.01 34.15 -91.60
N PRO A 593 -41.82 33.33 -92.31
CA PRO A 593 -41.48 32.88 -93.65
C PRO A 593 -41.20 34.07 -94.57
N ILE A 594 -40.08 34.03 -95.29
CA ILE A 594 -39.75 35.02 -96.30
C ILE A 594 -40.33 34.56 -97.62
N THR A 595 -41.19 35.38 -98.21
CA THR A 595 -41.85 35.06 -99.46
C THR A 595 -41.60 36.13 -100.49
N GLY A 596 -41.57 35.75 -101.76
CA GLY A 596 -41.38 36.69 -102.85
C GLY A 596 -41.44 35.98 -104.19
N THR A 597 -41.00 36.68 -105.22
CA THR A 597 -40.95 36.14 -106.57
C THR A 597 -39.52 35.92 -107.04
N ILE A 598 -39.29 34.81 -107.72
CA ILE A 598 -38.03 34.49 -108.39
C ILE A 598 -38.33 34.29 -109.88
N THR A 599 -37.67 35.06 -110.74
CA THR A 599 -37.87 35.00 -112.18
C THR A 599 -36.73 34.22 -112.83
N ILE A 600 -37.08 33.17 -113.57
CA ILE A 600 -36.12 32.49 -114.44
C ILE A 600 -36.06 33.31 -115.73
N ILE A 601 -34.89 33.88 -116.01
CA ILE A 601 -34.64 34.67 -117.22
C ILE A 601 -33.71 33.92 -118.16
N LYS A 602 -33.70 34.33 -119.42
CA LYS A 602 -32.89 33.74 -120.47
C LYS A 602 -31.50 34.36 -120.52
#